data_AF-A0A7S3PNH5-F1
#
_entry.id   AF-A0A7S3PNH5-F1
#
_cell.length_a   1.000
_cell.length_b   1.000
_cell.length_c   1.000
_cell.angle_alpha   90.00
_cell.angle_beta   90.00
_cell.angle_gamma   90.00
#
_symmetry.space_group_name_H-M   'P 1'
#
loop_
_entity.id
_entity.type
_entity.pdbx_description
1 polymer ?
#
loop_
_entity_poly.entity_id
_entity_poly.type
_entity_poly.pdbx_seq_one_letter_code
_entity_poly.pdbx_strand_id
1 'polypeptide(L)'
;MASAGPGGFGQVVLGPPGSGKTTYCTGMLQFLTGMQRRVRVVNLDPANDYLPYECCADISELITLRDVMENLNLGPNGGMVYCLEFLEKNIDWLINKLTDSINEKEKSAAKKTKTNSPGN
;
A
#
# COMPACT_ATOMS: atom_id res chain seq x y z
N MET A 1 -8.84 -12.82 -26.11
CA MET A 1 -7.44 -12.47 -25.79
C MET A 1 -7.46 -11.11 -25.09
N ALA A 2 -7.32 -11.07 -23.76
CA ALA A 2 -7.24 -9.81 -23.04
C ALA A 2 -5.86 -9.20 -23.30
N SER A 3 -5.81 -8.02 -23.91
CA SER A 3 -4.57 -7.27 -24.10
C SER A 3 -4.03 -6.88 -22.73
N ALA A 4 -2.83 -7.37 -22.38
CA ALA A 4 -2.09 -6.85 -21.24
C ALA A 4 -1.84 -5.35 -21.48
N GLY A 5 -2.54 -4.49 -20.74
CA GLY A 5 -2.25 -3.06 -20.69
C GLY A 5 -0.83 -2.80 -20.18
N PRO A 6 -0.29 -1.57 -20.28
CA PRO A 6 1.07 -1.27 -19.87
C PRO A 6 1.23 -1.62 -18.38
N GLY A 7 1.90 -2.74 -18.10
CA GLY A 7 1.98 -3.32 -16.77
C GLY A 7 2.64 -2.35 -15.78
N GLY A 8 2.04 -2.20 -14.60
CA GLY A 8 2.70 -1.54 -13.48
C GLY A 8 3.88 -2.37 -12.98
N PHE A 9 4.91 -1.70 -12.47
CA PHE A 9 6.01 -2.37 -11.77
C PHE A 9 5.71 -2.40 -10.27
N GLY A 10 5.97 -3.53 -9.63
CA GLY A 10 5.87 -3.69 -8.19
C GLY A 10 7.24 -3.96 -7.57
N GLN A 11 7.47 -3.42 -6.38
CA GLN A 11 8.66 -3.70 -5.59
C GLN A 11 8.23 -4.19 -4.21
N VAL A 12 8.78 -5.33 -3.79
CA VAL A 12 8.62 -5.85 -2.43
C VAL A 12 9.90 -5.58 -1.66
N VAL A 13 9.79 -4.87 -0.53
CA VAL A 13 10.93 -4.47 0.29
C VAL A 13 11.00 -5.38 1.51
N LEU A 14 12.05 -6.20 1.59
CA LEU A 14 12.27 -7.18 2.65
C LEU A 14 13.60 -6.92 3.36
N GLY A 15 13.69 -7.31 4.64
CA GLY A 15 14.90 -7.13 5.44
C GLY A 15 14.63 -7.27 6.94
N PRO A 16 15.67 -7.48 7.76
CA PRO A 16 15.52 -7.64 9.22
C PRO A 16 14.96 -6.37 9.89
N PRO A 17 14.45 -6.47 11.13
CA PRO A 17 14.07 -5.30 11.92
C PRO A 17 15.23 -4.30 12.01
N GLY A 18 14.94 -3.00 11.90
CA GLY A 18 15.96 -1.95 11.94
C GLY A 18 16.79 -1.75 10.66
N SER A 19 16.58 -2.55 9.60
CA SER A 19 17.34 -2.39 8.33
C SER A 19 16.95 -1.16 7.49
N GLY A 20 16.02 -0.33 7.97
CA GLY A 20 15.61 0.90 7.28
C GLY A 20 14.56 0.73 6.18
N LYS A 21 13.76 -0.35 6.18
CA LYS A 21 12.71 -0.60 5.16
C LYS A 21 11.74 0.58 4.98
N THR A 22 11.17 1.09 6.08
CA THR A 22 10.25 2.24 6.05
C THR A 22 10.96 3.51 5.56
N THR A 23 12.21 3.72 5.96
CA THR A 23 13.05 4.83 5.46
C THR A 23 13.27 4.74 3.96
N TYR A 24 13.57 3.53 3.46
CA TYR A 24 13.72 3.27 2.03
C TYR A 24 12.43 3.57 1.26
N CYS A 25 11.28 3.08 1.74
CA CYS A 25 9.98 3.36 1.13
C CYS A 25 9.69 4.87 1.08
N THR A 26 10.03 5.60 2.14
CA THR A 26 9.91 7.07 2.19
C THR A 26 10.75 7.75 1.11
N GLY A 27 12.04 7.41 1.02
CA GLY A 27 12.95 8.00 0.04
C GLY A 27 12.57 7.63 -1.40
N MET A 28 12.17 6.38 -1.64
CA MET A 28 11.72 5.92 -2.95
C MET A 28 10.43 6.60 -3.40
N LEU A 29 9.47 6.79 -2.48
CA LEU A 29 8.26 7.56 -2.73
C LEU A 29 8.60 8.99 -3.17
N GLN A 30 9.43 9.70 -2.38
CA GLN A 30 9.86 11.06 -2.69
C GLN A 30 10.58 11.15 -4.05
N PHE A 31 11.50 10.22 -4.31
CA PHE A 31 12.26 10.17 -5.55
C PHE A 31 11.36 9.96 -6.78
N LEU A 32 10.50 8.94 -6.75
CA LEU A 32 9.61 8.62 -7.88
C LEU A 32 8.57 9.71 -8.11
N THR A 33 8.02 10.30 -7.04
CA THR A 33 7.13 11.45 -7.14
C THR A 33 7.84 12.66 -7.74
N GLY A 34 9.10 12.93 -7.36
CA GLY A 34 9.93 13.97 -7.95
C GLY A 34 10.17 13.80 -9.45
N MET A 35 10.24 12.56 -9.93
CA MET A 35 10.30 12.24 -11.37
C MET A 35 8.93 12.22 -12.07
N GLN A 36 7.87 12.72 -11.42
CA GLN A 36 6.50 12.71 -11.93
C GLN A 36 5.97 11.29 -12.25
N ARG A 37 6.53 10.26 -11.60
CA ARG A 37 6.02 8.88 -11.71
C ARG A 37 4.87 8.69 -10.75
N ARG A 38 3.85 7.97 -11.21
CA ARG A 38 2.75 7.51 -10.35
C ARG A 38 3.27 6.34 -9.51
N VAL A 39 3.39 6.55 -8.22
CA VAL A 39 3.79 5.53 -7.25
C VAL A 39 2.72 5.42 -6.16
N ARG A 40 2.60 4.23 -5.58
CA ARG A 40 1.72 3.92 -4.46
C ARG A 40 2.52 3.09 -3.48
N VAL A 41 2.28 3.30 -2.19
CA VAL A 41 2.93 2.53 -1.14
C VAL A 41 1.88 1.69 -0.43
N VAL A 42 2.24 0.45 -0.12
CA VAL A 42 1.43 -0.50 0.65
C VAL A 42 2.22 -0.84 1.90
N ASN A 43 1.60 -0.73 3.07
CA ASN A 43 2.17 -1.25 4.29
C ASN A 43 1.62 -2.66 4.56
N LEU A 44 2.50 -3.64 4.60
CA LEU A 44 2.19 -5.03 4.96
C LEU A 44 2.81 -5.44 6.29
N ASP A 45 3.38 -4.50 7.05
CA ASP A 45 3.96 -4.75 8.37
C ASP A 45 2.94 -4.46 9.47
N PRO A 46 2.34 -5.48 10.12
CA PRO A 46 1.32 -5.31 11.16
C PRO A 46 1.89 -4.84 12.50
N ALA A 47 3.21 -4.76 12.64
CA ALA A 47 3.90 -4.28 13.82
C ALA A 47 4.34 -2.81 13.71
N ASN A 48 4.04 -2.14 12.59
CA ASN A 48 4.48 -0.78 12.34
C ASN A 48 3.39 0.24 12.72
N ASP A 49 3.54 0.88 13.90
CA ASP A 49 2.56 1.82 14.45
C ASP A 49 2.62 3.23 13.80
N TYR A 50 3.73 3.56 13.13
CA TYR A 50 3.94 4.89 12.57
C TYR A 50 4.50 4.82 11.15
N LEU A 51 3.75 5.41 10.22
CA LEU A 51 4.16 5.58 8.83
C LEU A 51 4.35 7.08 8.56
N PRO A 52 5.54 7.51 8.07
CA PRO A 52 5.79 8.91 7.73
C PRO A 52 5.19 9.33 6.37
N TYR A 53 4.35 8.49 5.77
CA TYR A 53 3.75 8.70 4.44
C TYR A 53 2.37 8.05 4.34
N GLU A 54 1.59 8.51 3.37
CA GLU A 54 0.27 7.94 3.06
C GLU A 54 0.42 6.62 2.29
N CYS A 55 -0.24 5.58 2.78
CA CYS A 55 -0.35 4.28 2.13
C CYS A 55 -1.70 4.15 1.43
N CYS A 56 -1.73 3.51 0.26
CA CYS A 56 -3.01 3.17 -0.40
C CYS A 56 -3.69 1.95 0.22
N ALA A 57 -2.91 1.10 0.90
CA ALA A 57 -3.39 0.00 1.70
C ALA A 57 -2.44 -0.15 2.89
N ASP A 58 -3.00 -0.18 4.10
CA ASP A 58 -2.26 -0.43 5.33
C ASP A 58 -2.90 -1.61 6.06
N ILE A 59 -2.14 -2.69 6.26
CA ILE A 59 -2.59 -3.89 6.95
C ILE A 59 -3.13 -3.59 8.35
N SER A 60 -2.70 -2.50 9.00
CA SER A 60 -3.19 -2.10 10.32
C SER A 60 -4.71 -1.83 10.35
N GLU A 61 -5.31 -1.46 9.21
CA GLU A 61 -6.76 -1.30 9.04
C GLU A 61 -7.52 -2.64 9.06
N LEU A 62 -6.82 -3.73 8.76
CA LEU A 62 -7.36 -5.09 8.72
C LEU A 62 -7.04 -5.84 10.02
N ILE A 63 -5.78 -5.79 10.47
CA ILE A 63 -5.28 -6.49 11.64
C ILE A 63 -3.98 -5.87 12.15
N THR A 64 -3.84 -5.74 13.47
CA THR A 64 -2.59 -5.28 14.11
C THR A 64 -1.95 -6.40 14.94
N LEU A 65 -0.62 -6.39 15.05
CA LEU A 65 0.09 -7.36 15.88
C LEU A 65 -0.33 -7.27 17.35
N ARG A 66 -0.53 -6.04 17.85
CA ARG A 66 -0.92 -5.81 19.23
C ARG A 66 -2.27 -6.46 19.56
N ASP A 67 -3.29 -6.23 18.73
CA ASP A 67 -4.63 -6.77 18.97
C ASP A 67 -4.61 -8.30 18.93
N VAL A 68 -3.80 -8.90 18.06
CA VAL A 68 -3.63 -10.35 17.97
C VAL A 68 -2.97 -10.92 19.23
N MET A 69 -1.89 -10.29 19.70
CA MET A 69 -1.19 -10.73 20.91
C MET A 69 -2.10 -10.64 22.15
N GLU A 70 -2.87 -9.55 22.28
CA GLU A 70 -3.79 -9.32 23.41
C GLU A 70 -4.98 -10.28 23.39
N ASN A 71 -5.62 -10.49 22.24
CA ASN A 71 -6.86 -11.29 22.16
C ASN A 71 -6.63 -12.80 22.04
N LEU A 72 -5.51 -13.23 21.44
CA LEU A 72 -5.21 -14.65 21.21
C LEU A 72 -4.12 -15.19 22.15
N ASN A 73 -3.61 -14.34 23.06
CA ASN A 73 -2.60 -14.69 24.04
C ASN A 73 -1.33 -15.30 23.39
N LEU A 74 -0.99 -14.78 22.21
CA LEU A 74 0.16 -15.19 21.41
C LEU A 74 1.39 -14.33 21.74
N GLY A 75 2.57 -14.93 21.65
CA GLY A 75 3.83 -14.17 21.65
C GLY A 75 4.06 -13.43 20.33
N PRO A 76 5.03 -12.50 20.26
CA PRO A 76 5.25 -11.65 19.09
C PRO A 76 5.42 -12.42 17.78
N ASN A 77 6.18 -13.52 17.79
CA ASN A 77 6.39 -14.33 16.59
C ASN A 77 5.11 -15.04 16.13
N GLY A 78 4.33 -15.58 17.08
CA GLY A 78 3.05 -16.23 16.78
C GLY A 78 2.02 -15.25 16.26
N GLY A 79 1.97 -14.04 16.86
CA GLY A 79 1.12 -12.96 16.40
C GLY A 79 1.45 -12.52 14.97
N MET A 80 2.75 -12.39 14.62
CA MET A 80 3.17 -12.04 13.26
C MET A 80 2.71 -13.05 12.21
N VAL A 81 2.89 -14.35 12.50
CA VAL A 81 2.42 -15.42 11.59
C VAL A 81 0.90 -15.34 11.43
N TYR A 82 0.17 -15.18 12.54
CA TYR A 82 -1.28 -15.05 12.50
C TYR A 82 -1.76 -13.84 11.68
N CYS A 83 -1.11 -12.67 11.80
CA CYS A 83 -1.43 -11.50 11.00
C CYS A 83 -1.31 -11.78 9.49
N LEU A 84 -0.25 -12.50 9.09
CA LEU A 84 -0.03 -12.86 7.69
C LEU A 84 -1.05 -13.90 7.19
N GLU A 85 -1.38 -14.91 8.00
CA GLU A 85 -2.44 -15.88 7.68
C GLU A 85 -3.82 -15.21 7.58
N PHE A 86 -4.08 -14.21 8.43
CA PHE A 86 -5.32 -13.44 8.38
C PHE A 86 -5.39 -12.58 7.12
N LEU A 87 -4.28 -11.95 6.71
CA LEU A 87 -4.20 -11.24 5.43
C LEU A 87 -4.43 -12.20 4.26
N GLU A 88 -3.81 -13.39 4.26
CA GLU A 88 -3.99 -14.39 3.21
C GLU A 88 -5.46 -14.80 3.05
N LYS A 89 -6.16 -15.07 4.15
CA LYS A 89 -7.59 -15.40 4.14
C LYS A 89 -8.48 -14.25 3.67
N ASN A 90 -7.99 -13.01 3.77
CA ASN A 90 -8.70 -11.80 3.37
C ASN A 90 -7.99 -11.10 2.19
N ILE A 91 -7.32 -11.84 1.31
CA ILE A 91 -6.51 -11.24 0.23
C ILE A 91 -7.32 -10.33 -0.69
N ASP A 92 -8.62 -10.60 -0.84
CA ASP A 92 -9.56 -9.76 -1.59
C ASP A 92 -9.61 -8.32 -1.04
N TRP A 93 -9.46 -8.12 0.28
CA TRP A 93 -9.37 -6.79 0.87
C TRP A 93 -8.18 -6.00 0.29
N LEU A 94 -7.01 -6.64 0.19
CA LEU A 94 -5.80 -6.02 -0.36
C LEU A 94 -5.94 -5.75 -1.85
N ILE A 95 -6.48 -6.71 -2.61
CA ILE A 95 -6.72 -6.57 -4.05
C ILE A 95 -7.69 -5.42 -4.33
N ASN A 96 -8.77 -5.31 -3.56
CA ASN A 96 -9.75 -4.23 -3.70
C ASN A 96 -9.13 -2.88 -3.39
N LYS A 97 -8.42 -2.73 -2.26
CA LYS A 97 -7.70 -1.49 -1.92
C LYS A 97 -6.72 -1.07 -3.02
N LEU A 98 -5.94 -2.01 -3.56
CA LEU A 98 -5.02 -1.75 -4.67
C LEU A 98 -5.76 -1.30 -5.94
N THR A 99 -6.82 -2.01 -6.32
CA THR A 99 -7.63 -1.75 -7.52
C THR A 99 -8.34 -0.40 -7.44
N ASP A 100 -9.00 -0.11 -6.33
CA ASP A 100 -9.69 1.15 -6.08
C ASP A 100 -8.71 2.31 -6.17
N SER A 101 -7.56 2.15 -5.51
CA SER A 101 -6.53 3.16 -5.56
C SER A 101 -6.14 3.44 -7.01
N ILE A 102 -5.87 2.41 -7.84
CA ILE A 102 -5.50 2.55 -9.27
C ILE A 102 -6.58 3.33 -10.03
N ASN A 103 -7.85 3.00 -9.81
CA ASN A 103 -9.00 3.56 -10.52
C ASN A 103 -9.35 5.00 -10.12
N GLU A 104 -9.15 5.40 -8.86
CA GLU A 104 -9.42 6.76 -8.36
C GLU A 104 -8.68 7.86 -9.13
N LYS A 105 -7.49 7.56 -9.65
CA LYS A 105 -6.67 8.54 -10.38
C LYS A 105 -6.97 8.61 -11.88
N GLU A 106 -7.64 7.62 -12.48
CA GLU A 106 -8.11 7.73 -13.86
C GLU A 106 -9.26 8.75 -14.00
N LYS A 107 -10.15 8.80 -13.00
CA LYS A 107 -11.22 9.80 -12.91
C LYS A 107 -10.69 11.23 -12.73
N SER A 108 -9.59 11.40 -11.99
CA SER A 108 -8.96 12.71 -11.77
C SER A 108 -8.18 13.23 -12.99
N ALA A 109 -7.59 12.33 -13.78
CA ALA A 109 -6.96 12.68 -15.06
C ALA A 109 -8.00 13.05 -16.14
N ALA A 110 -9.12 12.33 -16.21
CA ALA A 110 -10.20 12.60 -17.18
C ALA A 110 -10.93 13.94 -16.91
N LYS A 111 -10.91 14.45 -15.67
CA LYS A 111 -11.55 15.74 -15.31
C LYS A 111 -10.73 16.96 -15.75
N LYS A 112 -9.40 16.84 -15.91
CA LYS A 112 -8.52 17.95 -16.36
C LYS A 112 -8.66 18.28 -17.85
N THR A 113 -9.17 17.38 -18.69
CA THR A 113 -9.31 17.62 -20.14
C THR A 113 -10.61 18.34 -20.52
N LYS A 114 -11.59 18.51 -19.61
CA LYS A 114 -12.89 19.13 -19.90
C LYS A 114 -13.07 20.59 -19.42
N THR A 115 -12.02 21.29 -19.00
CA THR A 115 -12.16 22.66 -18.44
C THR A 115 -11.35 23.78 -19.11
N ASN A 116 -10.73 23.56 -20.26
CA ASN A 116 -10.23 24.68 -21.08
C ASN A 116 -11.05 24.83 -22.37
N SER A 117 -12.27 25.37 -22.24
CA SER A 117 -12.86 26.15 -23.34
C SER A 117 -12.31 27.57 -23.26
N PRO A 118 -11.72 28.13 -24.33
CA PRO A 118 -11.42 29.55 -24.37
C PRO A 118 -12.75 30.29 -24.50
N GLY A 119 -13.21 30.86 -23.39
CA GLY A 119 -14.38 31.73 -23.34
C GLY A 119 -13.97 33.17 -23.62
N ASN A 120 -14.29 33.61 -24.84
CA ASN A 120 -14.44 34.97 -25.37
C ASN A 120 -13.31 35.99 -25.13
#